data_AF-P20097-F1
#
_entry.id   AF-P20097-F1
#
_cell.length_a   1.000
_cell.length_b   1.000
_cell.length_c   1.000
_cell.angle_alpha   90.00
_cell.angle_beta   90.00
_cell.angle_gamma   90.00
#
_symmetry.space_group_name_H-M   'P 1'
#
loop_
_entity.id
_entity.type
_entity.pdbx_description
1 polymer ?
#
loop_
_entity_poly.entity_id
_entity_poly.type
_entity_poly.pdbx_seq_one_letter_code
_entity_poly.pdbx_strand_id
1 'polypeptide(L)'
;ESVTCKACEYVVKKVMELIDNNRTEEKIIHALDSVCALLPESVSEVCQEVVDTYGDSIVALLLQEMSPELVCSELGLCMSG
;
A
#
# COMPACT_ATOMS: atom_id res chain seq x y z
N GLU A 1 14.12 -1.71 13.77
CA GLU A 1 13.08 -1.61 12.72
C GLU A 1 13.39 -0.48 11.75
N SER A 2 13.26 -0.72 10.45
CA SER A 2 13.40 0.29 9.40
C SER A 2 12.23 1.29 9.45
N VAL A 3 12.51 2.58 9.26
CA VAL A 3 11.46 3.61 9.10
C VAL A 3 10.55 3.25 7.92
N THR A 4 11.13 2.67 6.85
CA THR A 4 10.41 2.22 5.66
C THR A 4 9.45 1.08 5.97
N CYS A 5 9.85 0.13 6.83
CA CYS A 5 8.98 -0.97 7.25
C CYS A 5 7.77 -0.44 8.02
N LYS A 6 7.99 0.43 9.02
CA LYS A 6 6.89 1.05 9.79
C LYS A 6 5.95 1.88 8.93
N ALA A 7 6.50 2.62 7.97
CA ALA A 7 5.69 3.40 7.02
C ALA A 7 4.83 2.48 6.14
N CYS A 8 5.41 1.40 5.61
CA CYS A 8 4.68 0.41 4.83
C CYS A 8 3.55 -0.22 5.65
N GLU A 9 3.83 -0.71 6.85
CA GLU A 9 2.82 -1.35 7.70
C GLU A 9 1.66 -0.40 8.02
N TYR A 10 1.97 0.86 8.30
CA TYR A 10 0.97 1.88 8.55
C TYR A 10 0.09 2.14 7.32
N VAL A 11 0.70 2.29 6.14
CA VAL A 11 -0.02 2.51 4.87
C VAL A 11 -0.89 1.31 4.54
N VAL A 12 -0.33 0.10 4.56
CA VAL A 12 -1.05 -1.15 4.27
C VAL A 12 -2.21 -1.34 5.24
N LYS A 13 -1.99 -1.10 6.54
CA LYS A 13 -3.06 -1.16 7.54
C LYS A 13 -4.18 -0.15 7.27
N LYS A 14 -3.84 1.10 6.94
CA LYS A 14 -4.84 2.12 6.60
C LYS A 14 -5.63 1.77 5.35
N VAL A 15 -4.96 1.23 4.34
CA VAL A 15 -5.58 0.74 3.12
C VAL A 15 -6.53 -0.42 3.45
N MET A 16 -6.10 -1.41 4.24
CA MET A 16 -6.97 -2.51 4.70
C MET A 16 -8.18 -2.04 5.52
N GLU A 17 -8.03 -0.98 6.34
CA GLU A 17 -9.14 -0.36 7.08
C GLU A 17 -10.15 0.35 6.16
N LEU A 18 -9.70 0.90 5.04
CA LEU A 18 -10.55 1.60 4.06
C LEU A 18 -11.25 0.64 3.09
N ILE A 19 -10.60 -0.48 2.76
CA ILE A 19 -11.17 -1.48 1.85
C ILE A 19 -11.96 -2.51 2.68
N ASP A 20 -13.25 -2.24 2.88
CA ASP A 20 -14.23 -3.21 3.39
C ASP A 20 -14.21 -4.52 2.56
N ASN A 21 -14.71 -5.63 3.11
CA ASN A 21 -14.65 -7.02 2.59
C ASN A 21 -14.98 -7.20 1.10
N ASN A 22 -15.60 -6.21 0.46
CA ASN A 22 -15.73 -6.13 -0.98
C ASN A 22 -14.52 -5.41 -1.61
N ARG A 23 -13.34 -6.00 -1.40
CA ARG A 23 -12.08 -5.56 -2.00
C ARG A 23 -12.12 -5.85 -3.49
N THR A 24 -12.34 -4.83 -4.32
CA THR A 24 -12.16 -4.93 -5.76
C THR A 24 -10.87 -4.21 -6.13
N GLU A 25 -10.16 -4.74 -7.13
CA GLU A 25 -8.94 -4.13 -7.68
C GLU A 25 -9.10 -2.61 -7.89
N GLU A 26 -10.20 -2.23 -8.54
CA GLU A 26 -10.56 -0.82 -8.79
C GLU A 26 -10.66 0.02 -7.50
N LYS A 27 -11.25 -0.50 -6.42
CA LYS A 27 -11.38 0.24 -5.15
C LYS A 27 -10.03 0.42 -4.45
N ILE A 28 -9.15 -0.57 -4.53
CA ILE A 28 -7.83 -0.51 -3.93
C ILE A 28 -6.98 0.51 -4.67
N ILE A 29 -6.97 0.46 -6.01
CA ILE A 29 -6.27 1.45 -6.85
C ILE A 29 -6.78 2.86 -6.54
N HIS A 30 -8.10 3.06 -6.54
CA HIS A 30 -8.68 4.37 -6.23
C HIS A 30 -8.33 4.85 -4.80
N ALA A 31 -8.23 3.93 -3.84
CA ALA A 31 -7.79 4.27 -2.48
C ALA A 31 -6.32 4.70 -2.45
N LEU A 32 -5.44 4.02 -3.19
CA LEU A 32 -4.04 4.40 -3.33
C LEU A 32 -3.90 5.78 -3.98
N ASP A 33 -4.63 6.04 -5.07
CA ASP A 33 -4.67 7.36 -5.73
C ASP A 33 -5.17 8.45 -4.78
N SER A 34 -6.21 8.15 -4.01
CA SER A 34 -6.76 9.08 -3.00
C SER A 34 -5.72 9.41 -1.92
N VAL A 35 -4.91 8.43 -1.50
CA VAL A 35 -3.81 8.66 -0.57
C VAL A 35 -2.74 9.52 -1.21
N CYS A 36 -2.37 9.26 -2.46
CA CYS A 36 -1.39 10.08 -3.18
C CYS A 36 -1.83 11.55 -3.27
N ALA A 37 -3.12 11.80 -3.54
CA ALA A 37 -3.68 13.15 -3.61
C ALA A 37 -3.71 13.91 -2.28
N LEU A 38 -3.58 13.23 -1.14
CA LEU A 38 -3.51 13.87 0.19
C LEU A 38 -2.08 14.27 0.58
N LEU A 39 -1.08 13.83 -0.18
CA LEU A 39 0.33 14.10 0.10
C LEU A 39 0.75 15.45 -0.51
N PRO A 40 1.80 16.10 0.03
CA PRO A 40 2.40 17.27 -0.61
C PRO A 40 2.81 16.96 -2.05
N GLU A 41 2.76 17.95 -2.95
CA GLU A 41 2.96 17.79 -4.40
C GLU A 41 4.17 16.91 -4.76
N SER A 42 5.34 17.20 -4.18
CA SER A 42 6.57 16.44 -4.42
C SER A 42 6.52 14.96 -4.00
N VAL A 43 5.67 14.63 -3.02
CA VAL A 43 5.45 13.27 -2.54
C VAL A 43 4.29 12.61 -3.30
N SER A 44 3.29 13.40 -3.71
CA SER A 44 2.17 12.94 -4.53
C SER A 44 2.68 12.38 -5.86
N GLU A 45 3.60 13.06 -6.54
CA GLU A 45 4.17 12.57 -7.81
C GLU A 45 4.88 11.22 -7.64
N VAL A 46 5.71 11.09 -6.59
CA VAL A 46 6.40 9.82 -6.27
C VAL A 46 5.39 8.74 -5.89
N CYS A 47 4.34 9.09 -5.14
CA CYS A 47 3.28 8.18 -4.79
C CYS A 47 2.54 7.66 -6.04
N GLN A 48 2.21 8.55 -6.98
CA GLN A 48 1.59 8.18 -8.25
C GLN A 48 2.48 7.24 -9.07
N GLU A 49 3.79 7.49 -9.16
CA GLU A 49 4.72 6.57 -9.85
C GLU A 49 4.70 5.16 -9.21
N VAL A 50 4.61 5.09 -7.88
CA VAL A 50 4.48 3.81 -7.16
C VAL A 50 3.14 3.14 -7.45
N VAL A 51 2.04 3.88 -7.48
CA VAL A 51 0.71 3.32 -7.80
C VAL A 51 0.66 2.83 -9.25
N ASP A 52 1.21 3.59 -10.20
CA ASP A 52 1.24 3.21 -11.61
C ASP A 52 2.13 1.98 -11.86
N THR A 53 3.25 1.85 -11.12
CA THR A 53 4.22 0.77 -11.33
C THR A 53 3.86 -0.50 -10.53
N TYR A 54 3.39 -0.33 -9.30
CA TYR A 54 3.18 -1.42 -8.35
C TYR A 54 1.72 -1.60 -7.92
N GLY A 55 0.80 -0.77 -8.39
CA GLY A 55 -0.62 -0.80 -8.03
C GLY A 55 -1.21 -2.20 -8.14
N ASP A 56 -1.06 -2.87 -9.29
CA ASP A 56 -1.57 -4.23 -9.52
C ASP A 56 -0.98 -5.26 -8.55
N SER A 57 0.31 -5.13 -8.23
CA SER A 57 0.99 -6.02 -7.27
C SER A 57 0.48 -5.78 -5.84
N ILE A 58 0.33 -4.51 -5.45
CA ILE A 58 -0.21 -4.10 -4.16
C ILE A 58 -1.65 -4.60 -4.01
N VAL A 59 -2.47 -4.45 -5.05
CA VAL A 59 -3.84 -4.98 -5.13
C VAL A 59 -3.84 -6.49 -4.93
N ALA A 60 -3.04 -7.23 -5.71
CA ALA A 60 -3.03 -8.69 -5.66
C ALA A 60 -2.62 -9.22 -4.28
N LEU A 61 -1.69 -8.55 -3.60
CA LEU A 61 -1.28 -8.89 -2.23
C LEU A 61 -2.38 -8.54 -1.20
N LEU A 62 -3.05 -7.40 -1.37
CA LEU A 62 -4.15 -6.98 -0.48
C LEU A 62 -5.41 -7.84 -0.65
N LEU A 63 -5.70 -8.31 -1.86
CA LEU A 63 -6.80 -9.23 -2.14
C LEU A 63 -6.60 -10.60 -1.51
N GLN A 64 -5.35 -11.02 -1.30
CA GLN A 64 -5.00 -12.27 -0.61
C GLN A 64 -5.16 -12.19 0.92
N GLU A 65 -5.74 -11.10 1.45
CA GLU A 65 -5.91 -10.85 2.89
C GLU A 65 -4.60 -10.97 3.68
N MET A 66 -3.46 -10.69 3.04
CA MET A 66 -2.17 -10.72 3.70
C MET A 66 -2.10 -9.66 4.80
N SER A 67 -1.45 -9.99 5.92
CA SER A 67 -1.25 -9.02 7.00
C SER A 67 -0.31 -7.90 6.53
N PRO A 68 -0.41 -6.67 7.10
CA PRO A 68 0.47 -5.57 6.75
C PRO A 68 1.96 -5.94 6.82
N GLU A 69 2.32 -6.69 7.85
CA GLU A 69 3.69 -7.21 8.06
C GLU A 69 4.13 -8.12 6.92
N LEU A 70 3.27 -9.04 6.46
CA LEU A 70 3.58 -9.97 5.37
C LEU A 70 3.68 -9.24 4.03
N VAL A 71 2.77 -8.29 3.75
CA VAL A 71 2.84 -7.45 2.54
C VAL A 71 4.17 -6.69 2.52
N CYS A 72 4.54 -6.07 3.63
CA CYS A 72 5.78 -5.29 3.72
C CYS A 72 7.05 -6.16 3.73
N SER A 73 6.97 -7.38 4.25
CA SER A 73 8.06 -8.37 4.17
C SER A 73 8.23 -8.91 2.74
N GLU A 74 7.14 -9.18 2.03
CA GLU A 74 7.16 -9.66 0.64
C GLU A 74 7.72 -8.59 -0.31
N LEU A 75 7.41 -7.32 -0.04
CA LEU A 75 8.01 -6.17 -0.73
C LEU A 75 9.50 -5.95 -0.36
N GLY A 76 10.05 -6.74 0.56
CA GLY A 76 11.43 -6.60 1.04
C GLY A 76 11.69 -5.34 1.87
N LEU A 77 10.63 -4.65 2.34
CA LEU A 77 10.72 -3.42 3.11
C LEU A 77 10.93 -3.68 4.61
N CYS A 78 10.46 -4.83 5.07
CA CYS A 78 10.75 -5.37 6.39
C CYS A 78 11.74 -6.53 6.24
N MET A 79 12.89 -6.44 6.91
CA MET A 79 13.70 -7.64 7.12
C MET A 79 12.92 -8.56 8.05
N SER A 80 12.73 -9.82 7.65
CA SER A 80 12.25 -10.89 8.54
C SER A 80 13.34 -11.20 9.57
N GLY A 81 13.57 -10.30 10.53
CA GLY A 81 14.66 -10.35 11.51
C GLY A 81 14.54 -9.30 12.60
#